data_AF-A0A810L0I7-F1
#
_entry.id   AF-A0A810L0I7-F1
#
_cell.length_a   1.000
_cell.length_b   1.000
_cell.length_c   1.000
_cell.angle_alpha   90.00
_cell.angle_beta   90.00
_cell.angle_gamma   90.00
#
_symmetry.space_group_name_H-M   'P 1'
#
loop_
_entity.id
_entity.type
_entity.pdbx_description
1 polymer ?
#
loop_
_entity_poly.entity_id
_entity_poly.type
_entity_poly.pdbx_seq_one_letter_code
_entity_poly.pdbx_strand_id
1 'polypeptide(L)'
;MGRAREAGVALGGLPTGTHNAITDVPGVLVGHETLHSGDAVRTGVTAVVPGPGSAFRDKFPAAVAVFNGFGKAAGLSQIAELGVLETPIVLTNTLAVGAAHEALVRHALAGHDEIGVSTGTVNPLVLECNDGWLNDIRALSVRPEHVARALAAAAPGPVTAGPVGAGTGMVCFGWKGGIGTASRLAAGFTIGALVLTNHGRPAELTIAGVSVGDTVRPEPARRAPEWTRGAGSCVVVLATDAPADARQLGRLARRAAVGLARGGSVMQHGSGEYAVAFATANRVPHAPAGPTRTTTVLAEDGPVFDALFTAVAEATAEAVVDSLFAGVPTAGARGHLIEALPVDRVLPLLRH
;
A
#
# COMPACT_ATOMS: atom_id res chain seq x y z
N MET A 1 18.75 -4.86 -10.44
CA MET A 1 18.88 -4.69 -8.98
C MET A 1 17.88 -3.62 -8.60
N GLY A 2 16.84 -3.97 -7.87
CA GLY A 2 15.74 -3.04 -7.58
C GLY A 2 15.27 -3.03 -6.13
N ARG A 3 15.66 -4.03 -5.32
CA ARG A 3 15.13 -4.17 -3.96
C ARG A 3 16.20 -3.98 -2.89
N ALA A 4 15.78 -3.59 -1.68
CA ALA A 4 16.70 -3.31 -0.57
C ALA A 4 17.63 -4.50 -0.25
N ARG A 5 17.05 -5.70 -0.11
CA ARG A 5 17.81 -6.93 0.21
C ARG A 5 18.68 -7.41 -0.92
N GLU A 6 18.27 -7.23 -2.19
CA GLU A 6 19.11 -7.52 -3.36
C GLU A 6 20.37 -6.66 -3.38
N ALA A 7 20.28 -5.44 -2.83
CA ALA A 7 21.41 -4.52 -2.67
C ALA A 7 22.21 -4.77 -1.37
N GLY A 8 21.90 -5.83 -0.62
CA GLY A 8 22.58 -6.20 0.63
C GLY A 8 22.09 -5.44 1.87
N VAL A 9 20.95 -4.75 1.80
CA VAL A 9 20.36 -4.02 2.93
C VAL A 9 19.24 -4.87 3.55
N ALA A 10 19.51 -5.45 4.71
CA ALA A 10 18.51 -6.15 5.52
C ALA A 10 17.97 -5.20 6.60
N LEU A 11 16.65 -4.96 6.60
CA LEU A 11 16.00 -4.10 7.59
C LEU A 11 15.23 -4.96 8.59
N GLY A 12 15.54 -4.84 9.88
CA GLY A 12 14.91 -5.65 10.92
C GLY A 12 15.50 -7.06 11.05
N GLY A 13 15.05 -7.80 12.07
CA GLY A 13 15.60 -9.09 12.47
C GLY A 13 14.75 -10.31 12.12
N LEU A 14 13.50 -10.12 11.72
CA LEU A 14 12.61 -11.24 11.42
C LEU A 14 12.87 -11.83 10.01
N PRO A 15 12.72 -13.15 9.83
CA PRO A 15 12.82 -13.78 8.52
C PRO A 15 11.71 -13.29 7.58
N THR A 16 11.99 -13.25 6.28
CA THR A 16 11.02 -12.89 5.24
C THR A 16 10.29 -14.14 4.70
N GLY A 17 9.16 -13.94 4.03
CA GLY A 17 8.62 -14.94 3.13
C GLY A 17 9.47 -15.09 1.86
N THR A 18 9.08 -16.05 1.01
CA THR A 18 9.82 -16.45 -0.19
C THR A 18 10.06 -15.30 -1.16
N HIS A 19 9.05 -14.48 -1.40
CA HIS A 19 9.11 -13.35 -2.33
C HIS A 19 9.43 -12.04 -1.62
N ASN A 20 9.47 -12.04 -0.29
CA ASN A 20 9.51 -10.85 0.54
C ASN A 20 8.49 -9.82 0.04
N ALA A 21 7.23 -10.23 -0.10
CA ALA A 21 6.16 -9.45 -0.69
C ALA A 21 4.82 -9.74 -0.02
N ILE A 22 3.84 -8.85 -0.18
CA ILE A 22 2.50 -9.04 0.41
C ILE A 22 1.84 -10.35 -0.04
N THR A 23 2.19 -10.83 -1.24
CA THR A 23 1.77 -12.08 -1.87
C THR A 23 2.36 -13.33 -1.23
N ASP A 24 3.30 -13.21 -0.28
CA ASP A 24 3.71 -14.33 0.57
C ASP A 24 2.57 -14.78 1.51
N VAL A 25 1.57 -13.93 1.76
CA VAL A 25 0.35 -14.33 2.43
C VAL A 25 -0.50 -15.17 1.46
N PRO A 26 -0.80 -16.44 1.78
CA PRO A 26 -1.47 -17.34 0.85
C PRO A 26 -2.79 -16.79 0.29
N GLY A 27 -2.93 -16.84 -1.03
CA GLY A 27 -4.11 -16.41 -1.76
C GLY A 27 -4.14 -14.93 -2.15
N VAL A 28 -3.29 -14.09 -1.56
CA VAL A 28 -3.22 -12.66 -1.91
C VAL A 28 -2.57 -12.50 -3.29
N LEU A 29 -3.18 -11.69 -4.15
CA LEU A 29 -2.68 -11.38 -5.48
C LEU A 29 -2.48 -9.87 -5.64
N VAL A 30 -1.49 -9.47 -6.45
CA VAL A 30 -1.26 -8.06 -6.80
C VAL A 30 -1.18 -7.90 -8.29
N GLY A 31 -1.84 -6.87 -8.82
CA GLY A 31 -1.80 -6.51 -10.23
C GLY A 31 -1.61 -5.01 -10.42
N HIS A 32 -0.98 -4.64 -11.54
CA HIS A 32 -0.69 -3.25 -11.90
C HIS A 32 -1.19 -2.94 -13.30
N GLU A 33 -1.71 -1.72 -13.48
CA GLU A 33 -1.88 -1.08 -14.78
C GLU A 33 -1.10 0.24 -14.74
N THR A 34 0.01 0.31 -15.47
CA THR A 34 0.89 1.49 -15.52
C THR A 34 0.51 2.36 -16.72
N LEU A 35 0.14 3.62 -16.47
CA LEU A 35 -0.15 4.60 -17.51
C LEU A 35 1.01 5.58 -17.65
N HIS A 36 1.77 5.38 -18.73
CA HIS A 36 2.86 6.23 -19.14
C HIS A 36 2.67 6.62 -20.60
N SER A 37 2.17 7.82 -20.85
CA SER A 37 1.89 8.30 -22.22
C SER A 37 2.30 9.75 -22.41
N GLY A 38 3.00 9.99 -23.52
CA GLY A 38 3.62 11.28 -23.84
C GLY A 38 4.45 11.84 -22.68
N ASP A 39 4.45 13.16 -22.56
CA ASP A 39 5.19 13.88 -21.51
C ASP A 39 4.35 14.20 -20.28
N ALA A 40 3.04 13.90 -20.29
CA ALA A 40 2.10 14.38 -19.28
C ALA A 40 1.50 13.28 -18.38
N VAL A 41 1.35 12.04 -18.85
CA VAL A 41 0.65 10.99 -18.08
C VAL A 41 1.67 10.10 -17.38
N ARG A 42 1.66 10.13 -16.04
CA ARG A 42 2.50 9.30 -15.15
C ARG A 42 1.66 8.81 -13.99
N THR A 43 0.75 7.89 -14.24
CA THR A 43 -0.20 7.42 -13.22
C THR A 43 -0.53 5.95 -13.42
N GLY A 44 -1.50 5.42 -12.71
CA GLY A 44 -1.97 4.08 -12.93
C GLY A 44 -2.81 3.56 -11.79
N VAL A 45 -2.92 2.23 -11.76
CA VAL A 45 -3.72 1.50 -10.79
C VAL A 45 -2.91 0.33 -10.25
N THR A 46 -2.99 0.11 -8.93
CA THR A 46 -2.56 -1.14 -8.30
C THR A 46 -3.77 -1.78 -7.64
N ALA A 47 -4.03 -3.05 -7.94
CA ALA A 47 -5.08 -3.83 -7.31
C ALA A 47 -4.47 -4.88 -6.37
N VAL A 48 -5.03 -5.02 -5.17
CA VAL A 48 -4.72 -6.10 -4.23
C VAL A 48 -5.97 -6.94 -4.05
N VAL A 49 -5.91 -8.18 -4.52
CA VAL A 49 -7.00 -9.15 -4.38
C VAL A 49 -6.75 -9.95 -3.09
N PRO A 50 -7.64 -9.89 -2.09
CA PRO A 50 -7.38 -10.43 -0.75
C PRO A 50 -7.35 -11.98 -0.70
N GLY A 51 -7.92 -12.65 -1.69
CA GLY A 51 -7.96 -14.10 -1.76
C GLY A 51 -8.83 -14.60 -2.92
N PRO A 52 -8.91 -15.92 -3.11
CA PRO A 52 -9.72 -16.51 -4.15
C PRO A 52 -11.23 -16.35 -3.86
N GLY A 53 -12.02 -16.49 -4.93
CA GLY A 53 -13.48 -16.45 -4.88
C GLY A 53 -14.05 -15.03 -4.77
N SER A 54 -15.31 -14.93 -4.39
CA SER A 54 -15.99 -13.65 -4.23
C SER A 54 -15.69 -13.04 -2.86
N ALA A 55 -15.00 -11.90 -2.84
CA ALA A 55 -14.84 -11.10 -1.62
C ALA A 55 -16.20 -10.58 -1.10
N PHE A 56 -17.19 -10.41 -1.98
CA PHE A 56 -18.52 -9.96 -1.58
C PHE A 56 -19.29 -11.04 -0.83
N ARG A 57 -19.35 -12.27 -1.36
CA ARG A 57 -20.08 -13.38 -0.72
C ARG A 57 -19.35 -13.93 0.50
N ASP A 58 -18.02 -14.00 0.44
CA ASP A 58 -17.17 -14.47 1.54
C ASP A 58 -16.16 -13.38 1.89
N LYS A 59 -16.53 -12.48 2.78
CA LYS A 59 -15.74 -11.30 3.13
C LYS A 59 -14.53 -11.65 3.99
N PHE A 60 -13.56 -10.74 4.04
CA PHE A 60 -12.35 -10.89 4.86
C PHE A 60 -12.46 -10.00 6.10
N PRO A 61 -12.11 -10.48 7.31
CA PRO A 61 -11.92 -9.58 8.44
C PRO A 61 -10.91 -8.50 8.08
N ALA A 62 -11.25 -7.24 8.38
CA ALA A 62 -10.43 -6.10 8.03
C ALA A 62 -10.58 -4.96 9.03
N ALA A 63 -9.58 -4.08 9.06
CA ALA A 63 -9.61 -2.85 9.84
C ALA A 63 -8.78 -1.77 9.19
N VAL A 64 -9.05 -0.51 9.56
CA VAL A 64 -8.36 0.67 9.06
C VAL A 64 -7.72 1.44 10.21
N ALA A 65 -6.59 2.09 9.94
CA ALA A 65 -6.00 3.10 10.79
C ALA A 65 -5.74 4.37 9.96
N VAL A 66 -6.23 5.50 10.45
CA VAL A 66 -5.96 6.82 9.87
C VAL A 66 -4.92 7.50 10.75
N PHE A 67 -3.74 7.78 10.20
CA PHE A 67 -2.67 8.49 10.92
C PHE A 67 -2.77 10.00 10.68
N ASN A 68 -2.97 10.38 9.42
CA ASN A 68 -3.37 11.73 9.05
C ASN A 68 -4.39 11.66 7.90
N GLY A 69 -5.53 12.32 8.07
CA GLY A 69 -6.72 12.19 7.23
C GLY A 69 -6.77 13.10 6.00
N PHE A 70 -5.63 13.61 5.51
CA PHE A 70 -5.62 14.55 4.36
C PHE A 70 -5.90 13.88 2.99
N GLY A 71 -6.23 12.59 2.95
CA GLY A 71 -6.56 11.85 1.72
C GLY A 71 -8.04 11.74 1.41
N LYS A 72 -8.35 11.20 0.22
CA LYS A 72 -9.70 11.11 -0.38
C LYS A 72 -10.10 9.65 -0.54
N ALA A 73 -9.81 8.81 0.45
CA ALA A 73 -10.13 7.38 0.41
C ALA A 73 -11.65 7.13 0.42
N ALA A 74 -12.08 6.03 -0.19
CA ALA A 74 -13.46 5.56 -0.21
C ALA A 74 -13.59 4.21 0.49
N GLY A 75 -14.72 4.01 1.18
CA GLY A 75 -15.11 2.74 1.82
C GLY A 75 -14.58 2.49 3.23
N LEU A 76 -13.84 3.43 3.83
CA LEU A 76 -13.25 3.29 5.17
C LEU A 76 -14.29 3.16 6.28
N SER A 77 -15.41 3.88 6.19
CA SER A 77 -16.43 3.94 7.25
C SER A 77 -17.10 2.59 7.50
N GLN A 78 -17.49 1.87 6.44
CA GLN A 78 -18.11 0.55 6.59
C GLN A 78 -17.10 -0.50 7.06
N ILE A 79 -15.81 -0.39 6.71
CA ILE A 79 -14.79 -1.27 7.28
C ILE A 79 -14.64 -0.99 8.79
N ALA A 80 -14.66 0.27 9.22
CA ALA A 80 -14.60 0.62 10.63
C ALA A 80 -15.83 0.11 11.42
N GLU A 81 -17.01 0.15 10.80
CA GLU A 81 -18.27 -0.28 11.41
C GLU A 81 -18.41 -1.81 11.46
N LEU A 82 -18.19 -2.49 10.32
CA LEU A 82 -18.49 -3.92 10.18
C LEU A 82 -17.27 -4.82 10.32
N GLY A 83 -16.05 -4.25 10.28
CA GLY A 83 -14.82 -5.01 10.44
C GLY A 83 -14.54 -5.99 9.29
N VAL A 84 -15.03 -5.70 8.08
CA VAL A 84 -14.91 -6.60 6.92
C VAL A 84 -14.55 -5.85 5.63
N LEU A 85 -13.76 -6.52 4.79
CA LEU A 85 -13.43 -6.15 3.41
C LEU A 85 -14.21 -7.05 2.45
N GLU A 86 -14.97 -6.43 1.54
CA GLU A 86 -15.89 -7.13 0.63
C GLU A 86 -15.61 -6.89 -0.86
N THR A 87 -14.49 -6.24 -1.17
CA THR A 87 -14.01 -5.99 -2.53
C THR A 87 -12.48 -6.12 -2.58
N PRO A 88 -11.87 -6.29 -3.76
CA PRO A 88 -10.44 -6.00 -3.93
C PRO A 88 -10.10 -4.57 -3.50
N ILE A 89 -8.87 -4.36 -3.03
CA ILE A 89 -8.38 -3.03 -2.67
C ILE A 89 -7.77 -2.40 -3.92
N VAL A 90 -8.15 -1.16 -4.23
CA VAL A 90 -7.57 -0.41 -5.35
C VAL A 90 -6.82 0.80 -4.85
N LEU A 91 -5.58 0.96 -5.33
CA LEU A 91 -4.75 2.14 -5.14
C LEU A 91 -4.65 2.89 -6.48
N THR A 92 -4.75 4.21 -6.45
CA THR A 92 -4.65 5.07 -7.64
C THR A 92 -4.26 6.51 -7.26
N ASN A 93 -4.42 7.48 -8.16
CA ASN A 93 -4.20 8.90 -7.85
C ASN A 93 -5.44 9.57 -7.23
N THR A 94 -5.24 10.70 -6.55
CA THR A 94 -6.29 11.41 -5.79
C THR A 94 -7.58 11.68 -6.58
N LEU A 95 -7.47 12.17 -7.81
CA LEU A 95 -8.65 12.57 -8.59
C LEU A 95 -9.26 11.39 -9.36
N ALA A 96 -8.65 10.21 -9.31
CA ALA A 96 -9.13 8.99 -9.91
C ALA A 96 -9.95 8.09 -8.97
N VAL A 97 -10.11 8.45 -7.69
CA VAL A 97 -10.88 7.66 -6.72
C VAL A 97 -12.29 7.37 -7.20
N GLY A 98 -12.97 8.35 -7.82
CA GLY A 98 -14.31 8.14 -8.37
C GLY A 98 -14.36 7.08 -9.48
N ALA A 99 -13.41 7.13 -10.42
CA ALA A 99 -13.32 6.14 -11.51
C ALA A 99 -12.98 4.74 -10.97
N ALA A 100 -12.10 4.66 -9.96
CA ALA A 100 -11.75 3.40 -9.33
C ALA A 100 -12.90 2.80 -8.50
N HIS A 101 -13.65 3.65 -7.80
CA HIS A 101 -14.84 3.26 -7.07
C HIS A 101 -15.89 2.69 -8.04
N GLU A 102 -16.19 3.40 -9.14
CA GLU A 102 -17.11 2.90 -10.17
C GLU A 102 -16.67 1.54 -10.72
N ALA A 103 -15.37 1.37 -10.99
CA ALA A 103 -14.85 0.10 -11.49
C ALA A 103 -15.04 -1.07 -10.52
N LEU A 104 -14.82 -0.84 -9.22
CA LEU A 104 -15.05 -1.87 -8.20
C LEU A 104 -16.53 -2.17 -8.00
N VAL A 105 -17.42 -1.18 -8.11
CA VAL A 105 -18.87 -1.44 -8.15
C VAL A 105 -19.20 -2.34 -9.34
N ARG A 106 -18.74 -1.99 -10.56
CA ARG A 106 -18.97 -2.80 -11.77
C ARG A 106 -18.41 -4.22 -11.63
N HIS A 107 -17.21 -4.34 -11.05
CA HIS A 107 -16.58 -5.64 -10.78
C HIS A 107 -17.40 -6.48 -9.79
N ALA A 108 -17.92 -5.88 -8.72
CA ALA A 108 -18.76 -6.59 -7.75
C ALA A 108 -20.10 -7.01 -8.34
N LEU A 109 -20.75 -6.12 -9.13
CA LEU A 109 -22.01 -6.44 -9.81
C LEU A 109 -21.83 -7.58 -10.83
N ALA A 110 -20.65 -7.70 -11.46
CA ALA A 110 -20.35 -8.81 -12.34
C ALA A 110 -20.37 -10.14 -11.57
N GLY A 111 -21.37 -10.98 -11.85
CA GLY A 111 -21.56 -12.28 -11.20
C GLY A 111 -22.37 -12.26 -9.91
N HIS A 112 -22.96 -11.11 -9.55
CA HIS A 112 -23.80 -10.93 -8.36
C HIS A 112 -25.08 -10.15 -8.67
N ASP A 113 -26.01 -10.78 -9.38
CA ASP A 113 -27.32 -10.21 -9.75
C ASP A 113 -28.17 -9.83 -8.51
N GLU A 114 -27.83 -10.36 -7.34
CA GLU A 114 -28.52 -10.06 -6.08
C GLU A 114 -28.28 -8.63 -5.56
N ILE A 115 -27.12 -8.03 -5.86
CA ILE A 115 -26.68 -6.76 -5.24
C ILE A 115 -27.61 -5.62 -5.66
N GLY A 116 -28.19 -4.92 -4.67
CA GLY A 116 -29.14 -3.84 -4.90
C GLY A 116 -30.52 -4.30 -5.39
N VAL A 117 -30.78 -5.60 -5.45
CA VAL A 117 -32.08 -6.18 -5.85
C VAL A 117 -32.68 -7.00 -4.71
N SER A 118 -32.04 -8.12 -4.35
CA SER A 118 -32.50 -9.03 -3.29
C SER A 118 -31.60 -9.02 -2.06
N THR A 119 -30.46 -8.33 -2.12
CA THR A 119 -29.61 -7.99 -0.97
C THR A 119 -29.18 -6.52 -1.00
N GLY A 120 -28.38 -6.11 -0.02
CA GLY A 120 -27.83 -4.75 0.09
C GLY A 120 -26.86 -4.37 -1.03
N THR A 121 -26.17 -3.23 -0.86
CA THR A 121 -25.18 -2.71 -1.81
C THR A 121 -23.79 -3.27 -1.52
N VAL A 122 -22.78 -2.75 -2.24
CA VAL A 122 -21.37 -3.07 -2.05
C VAL A 122 -20.59 -1.85 -1.58
N ASN A 123 -19.53 -2.08 -0.80
CA ASN A 123 -18.57 -1.10 -0.31
C ASN A 123 -17.19 -1.30 -0.96
N PRO A 124 -16.90 -0.57 -2.06
CA PRO A 124 -15.57 -0.51 -2.65
C PRO A 124 -14.53 0.14 -1.72
N LEU A 125 -13.38 -0.52 -1.53
CA LEU A 125 -12.24 0.10 -0.86
C LEU A 125 -11.25 0.68 -1.89
N VAL A 126 -11.13 2.01 -1.91
CA VAL A 126 -10.18 2.73 -2.76
C VAL A 126 -9.34 3.66 -1.90
N LEU A 127 -8.02 3.60 -2.05
CA LEU A 127 -7.10 4.56 -1.44
C LEU A 127 -6.23 5.21 -2.51
N GLU A 128 -5.57 6.31 -2.17
CA GLU A 128 -4.91 7.15 -3.15
C GLU A 128 -3.68 7.86 -2.61
N CYS A 129 -2.86 8.37 -3.53
CA CYS A 129 -1.85 9.40 -3.29
C CYS A 129 -1.89 10.42 -4.43
N ASN A 130 -1.37 11.63 -4.19
CA ASN A 130 -1.35 12.69 -5.20
C ASN A 130 -0.08 12.64 -6.07
N ASP A 131 -0.20 12.19 -7.32
CA ASP A 131 0.89 12.17 -8.31
C ASP A 131 1.00 13.44 -9.17
N GLY A 132 0.25 14.50 -8.83
CA GLY A 132 0.06 15.69 -9.66
C GLY A 132 1.32 16.48 -10.01
N TRP A 133 2.47 16.15 -9.43
CA TRP A 133 3.75 16.72 -9.85
C TRP A 133 4.29 16.11 -11.14
N LEU A 134 4.34 14.77 -11.25
CA LEU A 134 4.81 14.07 -12.44
C LEU A 134 3.68 13.79 -13.42
N ASN A 135 2.44 13.81 -12.95
CA ASN A 135 1.25 13.51 -13.73
C ASN A 135 0.41 14.77 -14.00
N ASP A 136 -0.24 14.83 -15.15
CA ASP A 136 -1.40 15.69 -15.35
C ASP A 136 -2.63 15.06 -14.68
N ILE A 137 -2.70 15.19 -13.35
CA ILE A 137 -3.79 14.62 -12.55
C ILE A 137 -5.17 15.18 -12.95
N ARG A 138 -5.21 16.35 -13.59
CA ARG A 138 -6.45 17.01 -14.04
C ARG A 138 -7.03 16.39 -15.30
N ALA A 139 -6.22 15.67 -16.08
CA ALA A 139 -6.68 14.97 -17.28
C ALA A 139 -7.62 13.79 -16.96
N LEU A 140 -7.65 13.34 -15.70
CA LEU A 140 -8.44 12.18 -15.25
C LEU A 140 -8.19 10.96 -16.15
N SER A 141 -6.92 10.69 -16.44
CA SER A 141 -6.51 9.64 -17.40
C SER A 141 -6.85 8.22 -16.95
N VAL A 142 -6.95 7.99 -15.64
CA VAL A 142 -7.44 6.72 -15.10
C VAL A 142 -8.95 6.63 -15.33
N ARG A 143 -9.36 5.46 -15.80
CA ARG A 143 -10.73 5.11 -16.21
C ARG A 143 -11.08 3.72 -15.65
N PRO A 144 -12.36 3.35 -15.53
CA PRO A 144 -12.74 2.07 -14.95
C PRO A 144 -12.07 0.85 -15.60
N GLU A 145 -11.80 0.90 -16.90
CA GLU A 145 -11.16 -0.17 -17.66
C GLU A 145 -9.71 -0.40 -17.23
N HIS A 146 -9.03 0.63 -16.74
CA HIS A 146 -7.68 0.53 -16.19
C HIS A 146 -7.67 -0.28 -14.90
N VAL A 147 -8.69 -0.12 -14.06
CA VAL A 147 -8.85 -0.94 -12.85
C VAL A 147 -9.18 -2.38 -13.20
N ALA A 148 -10.05 -2.59 -14.20
CA ALA A 148 -10.36 -3.94 -14.69
C ALA A 148 -9.10 -4.66 -15.20
N ARG A 149 -8.21 -3.96 -15.91
CA ARG A 149 -6.93 -4.53 -16.35
C ARG A 149 -5.98 -4.82 -15.19
N ALA A 150 -5.88 -3.93 -14.20
CA ALA A 150 -5.08 -4.20 -12.99
C ALA A 150 -5.61 -5.42 -12.21
N LEU A 151 -6.92 -5.59 -12.11
CA LEU A 151 -7.55 -6.76 -11.49
C LEU A 151 -7.28 -8.04 -12.29
N ALA A 152 -7.39 -7.98 -13.62
CA ALA A 152 -7.11 -9.12 -14.51
C ALA A 152 -5.63 -9.53 -14.51
N ALA A 153 -4.72 -8.56 -14.30
CA ALA A 153 -3.29 -8.80 -14.19
C ALA A 153 -2.85 -9.27 -12.79
N ALA A 154 -3.75 -9.36 -11.81
CA ALA A 154 -3.40 -9.72 -10.45
C ALA A 154 -2.91 -11.17 -10.37
N ALA A 155 -1.70 -11.37 -9.83
CA ALA A 155 -1.03 -12.66 -9.77
C ALA A 155 -0.37 -12.90 -8.40
N PRO A 156 -0.11 -14.17 -8.03
CA PRO A 156 0.71 -14.50 -6.86
C PRO A 156 2.20 -14.33 -7.20
N GLY A 157 3.07 -14.56 -6.22
CA GLY A 157 4.51 -14.59 -6.44
C GLY A 157 5.18 -13.21 -6.32
N PRO A 158 6.33 -12.96 -6.98
CA PRO A 158 7.03 -11.68 -6.90
C PRO A 158 6.16 -10.50 -7.33
N VAL A 159 6.26 -9.38 -6.60
CA VAL A 159 5.55 -8.14 -6.93
C VAL A 159 6.55 -7.10 -7.40
N THR A 160 6.25 -6.45 -8.53
CA THR A 160 7.08 -5.38 -9.08
C THR A 160 6.97 -4.12 -8.20
N ALA A 161 8.11 -3.66 -7.68
CA ALA A 161 8.22 -2.40 -6.94
C ALA A 161 8.63 -1.22 -7.85
N GLY A 162 8.61 -0.01 -7.30
CA GLY A 162 9.02 1.22 -7.96
C GLY A 162 7.88 1.94 -8.68
N PRO A 163 8.16 2.65 -9.79
CA PRO A 163 7.18 3.49 -10.46
C PRO A 163 6.25 2.70 -11.39
N VAL A 164 5.46 1.80 -10.81
CA VAL A 164 4.46 0.98 -11.52
C VAL A 164 3.07 1.16 -10.91
N GLY A 165 2.02 0.86 -11.69
CA GLY A 165 0.65 0.95 -11.23
C GLY A 165 0.31 2.31 -10.63
N ALA A 166 -0.25 2.31 -9.42
CA ALA A 166 -0.53 3.55 -8.68
C ALA A 166 0.75 4.36 -8.35
N GLY A 167 1.91 3.71 -8.26
CA GLY A 167 3.19 4.34 -7.91
C GLY A 167 3.87 5.11 -9.03
N THR A 168 3.34 5.04 -10.27
CA THR A 168 3.98 5.56 -11.48
C THR A 168 4.46 7.00 -11.34
N GLY A 169 3.60 7.91 -10.87
CA GLY A 169 3.93 9.33 -10.72
C GLY A 169 4.31 9.79 -9.31
N MET A 170 4.50 8.86 -8.37
CA MET A 170 4.71 9.23 -6.96
C MET A 170 6.16 9.62 -6.64
N VAL A 171 6.33 10.45 -5.61
CA VAL A 171 7.61 11.00 -5.16
C VAL A 171 7.74 10.84 -3.64
N CYS A 172 8.82 10.22 -3.19
CA CYS A 172 9.03 9.92 -1.77
C CYS A 172 10.38 10.47 -1.31
N PHE A 173 10.36 11.24 -0.22
CA PHE A 173 11.51 11.97 0.31
C PHE A 173 12.26 12.81 -0.74
N GLY A 174 11.57 13.27 -1.79
CA GLY A 174 12.17 14.03 -2.90
C GLY A 174 12.94 13.20 -3.95
N TRP A 175 12.93 11.88 -3.84
CA TRP A 175 13.36 10.96 -4.89
C TRP A 175 12.17 10.21 -5.48
N LYS A 176 12.41 9.46 -6.56
CA LYS A 176 11.37 8.63 -7.15
C LYS A 176 10.97 7.52 -6.17
N GLY A 177 9.70 7.53 -5.77
CA GLY A 177 9.06 6.44 -5.03
C GLY A 177 8.06 5.69 -5.91
N GLY A 178 7.03 5.13 -5.28
CA GLY A 178 5.98 4.39 -5.95
C GLY A 178 5.45 3.22 -5.12
N ILE A 179 5.37 2.04 -5.73
CA ILE A 179 5.01 0.81 -5.02
C ILE A 179 6.25 0.26 -4.32
N GLY A 180 6.07 -0.28 -3.13
CA GLY A 180 7.06 -1.11 -2.46
C GLY A 180 6.36 -2.22 -1.70
N THR A 181 7.07 -3.30 -1.40
CA THR A 181 6.48 -4.41 -0.65
C THR A 181 7.52 -5.11 0.21
N ALA A 182 7.10 -5.81 1.25
CA ALA A 182 7.94 -6.67 2.06
C ALA A 182 7.06 -7.68 2.80
N SER A 183 7.65 -8.74 3.35
CA SER A 183 6.95 -9.65 4.25
C SER A 183 7.84 -10.11 5.41
N ARG A 184 7.20 -10.59 6.47
CA ARG A 184 7.84 -11.21 7.64
C ARG A 184 7.10 -12.44 8.10
N LEU A 185 7.85 -13.43 8.57
CA LEU A 185 7.31 -14.58 9.28
C LEU A 185 7.47 -14.35 10.79
N ALA A 186 6.37 -14.43 11.54
CA ALA A 186 6.36 -14.20 12.98
C ALA A 186 5.21 -14.98 13.64
N ALA A 187 5.48 -15.56 14.82
CA ALA A 187 4.52 -16.34 15.58
C ALA A 187 3.82 -17.47 14.79
N GLY A 188 4.49 -18.03 13.77
CA GLY A 188 3.94 -19.07 12.89
C GLY A 188 3.06 -18.55 11.75
N PHE A 189 2.97 -17.24 11.58
CA PHE A 189 2.16 -16.57 10.56
C PHE A 189 3.01 -15.66 9.66
N THR A 190 2.42 -15.24 8.55
CA THR A 190 2.98 -14.28 7.61
C THR A 190 2.31 -12.91 7.80
N ILE A 191 3.12 -11.85 7.86
CA ILE A 191 2.69 -10.46 7.68
C ILE A 191 3.24 -9.98 6.35
N GLY A 192 2.37 -9.64 5.42
CA GLY A 192 2.71 -8.99 4.16
C GLY A 192 2.38 -7.51 4.20
N ALA A 193 3.25 -6.66 3.64
CA ALA A 193 3.02 -5.22 3.49
C ALA A 193 3.21 -4.80 2.03
N LEU A 194 2.30 -3.97 1.52
CA LEU A 194 2.45 -3.23 0.26
C LEU A 194 2.20 -1.76 0.54
N VAL A 195 3.10 -0.90 0.07
CA VAL A 195 3.03 0.54 0.27
C VAL A 195 2.92 1.29 -1.05
N LEU A 196 2.20 2.41 -1.02
CA LEU A 196 2.24 3.45 -2.05
C LEU A 196 2.90 4.68 -1.45
N THR A 197 4.16 4.92 -1.77
CA THR A 197 4.98 5.97 -1.16
C THR A 197 4.91 7.27 -1.95
N ASN A 198 4.42 8.33 -1.33
CA ASN A 198 4.37 9.67 -1.91
C ASN A 198 4.60 10.77 -0.84
N HIS A 199 5.45 10.51 0.16
CA HIS A 199 5.56 11.34 1.38
C HIS A 199 7.00 11.67 1.74
N GLY A 200 7.15 12.58 2.71
CA GLY A 200 8.41 12.90 3.37
C GLY A 200 9.26 13.95 2.63
N ARG A 201 10.11 14.63 3.37
CA ARG A 201 11.12 15.58 2.84
C ARG A 201 12.49 14.92 2.78
N PRO A 202 13.37 15.32 1.84
CA PRO A 202 14.70 14.72 1.72
C PRO A 202 15.48 14.57 3.01
N ALA A 203 15.49 15.61 3.86
CA ALA A 203 16.22 15.62 5.13
C ALA A 203 15.66 14.64 6.18
N GLU A 204 14.44 14.17 6.02
CA GLU A 204 13.78 13.25 6.96
C GLU A 204 14.15 11.79 6.68
N LEU A 205 14.64 11.47 5.47
CA LEU A 205 14.89 10.09 5.06
C LEU A 205 15.89 9.39 5.99
N THR A 206 15.39 8.35 6.66
CA THR A 206 16.17 7.45 7.51
C THR A 206 16.11 6.04 6.94
N ILE A 207 17.26 5.38 6.83
CA ILE A 207 17.35 3.98 6.38
C ILE A 207 18.24 3.23 7.36
N ALA A 208 17.74 2.11 7.91
CA ALA A 208 18.45 1.33 8.94
C ALA A 208 18.94 2.16 10.15
N GLY A 209 18.21 3.23 10.52
CA GLY A 209 18.59 4.14 11.59
C GLY A 209 19.63 5.20 11.21
N VAL A 210 20.16 5.16 9.98
CA VAL A 210 21.07 6.17 9.44
C VAL A 210 20.27 7.29 8.80
N SER A 211 20.53 8.54 9.20
CA SER A 211 19.98 9.75 8.57
C SER A 211 20.56 9.97 7.17
N VAL A 212 20.15 9.14 6.21
CA VAL A 212 20.60 9.22 4.80
C VAL A 212 20.30 10.60 4.22
N GLY A 213 19.15 11.17 4.60
CA GLY A 213 18.72 12.50 4.24
C GLY A 213 19.70 13.60 4.61
N ASP A 214 20.62 13.39 5.56
CA ASP A 214 21.67 14.35 5.97
C ASP A 214 22.92 14.32 5.11
N THR A 215 23.16 13.24 4.37
CA THR A 215 24.36 13.08 3.53
C THR A 215 24.04 13.09 2.04
N VAL A 216 22.92 12.46 1.66
CA VAL A 216 22.47 12.39 0.27
C VAL A 216 21.31 13.36 0.11
N ARG A 217 21.49 14.38 -0.75
CA ARG A 217 20.42 15.30 -1.12
C ARG A 217 20.03 15.09 -2.58
N PRO A 218 18.74 15.21 -2.94
CA PRO A 218 18.35 15.27 -4.34
C PRO A 218 18.91 16.55 -4.96
N GLU A 219 19.19 16.50 -6.25
CA GLU A 219 19.53 17.71 -7.00
C GLU A 219 18.41 18.74 -6.88
N PRO A 220 18.73 20.05 -6.76
CA PRO A 220 17.72 21.09 -6.72
C PRO A 220 16.84 21.01 -7.97
N ALA A 221 15.55 20.73 -7.80
CA ALA A 221 14.62 20.78 -8.92
C ALA A 221 14.60 22.19 -9.51
N ARG A 222 14.61 22.29 -10.86
CA ARG A 222 14.57 23.59 -11.59
C ARG A 222 13.40 24.49 -11.18
N ARG A 223 12.34 23.91 -10.61
CA ARG A 223 11.23 24.58 -9.91
C ARG A 223 11.01 23.90 -8.57
N ALA A 224 10.89 24.67 -7.48
CA ALA A 224 10.67 24.15 -6.14
C ALA A 224 9.31 23.42 -6.04
N PRO A 225 9.28 22.10 -5.86
CA PRO A 225 8.06 21.32 -5.80
C PRO A 225 7.28 21.49 -4.49
N GLU A 226 5.98 21.20 -4.50
CA GLU A 226 5.13 21.31 -3.31
C GLU A 226 5.59 20.40 -2.14
N TRP A 227 6.15 19.21 -2.41
CA TRP A 227 6.72 18.34 -1.36
C TRP A 227 7.96 18.93 -0.67
N THR A 228 8.66 19.90 -1.28
CA THR A 228 9.74 20.62 -0.57
C THR A 228 9.21 21.48 0.56
N ARG A 229 7.90 21.74 0.60
CA ARG A 229 7.20 22.46 1.67
C ARG A 229 6.54 21.54 2.70
N GLY A 230 6.60 20.22 2.54
CA GLY A 230 6.05 19.24 3.49
C GLY A 230 4.60 18.84 3.23
N ALA A 231 4.37 18.24 2.06
CA ALA A 231 3.12 17.63 1.64
C ALA A 231 3.42 16.25 1.03
N GLY A 232 2.44 15.36 1.03
CA GLY A 232 2.64 14.00 0.54
C GLY A 232 1.43 13.11 0.77
N SER A 233 1.59 11.79 0.71
CA SER A 233 0.65 10.77 1.19
C SER A 233 1.37 9.42 1.25
N CYS A 234 0.91 8.51 2.10
CA CYS A 234 1.36 7.12 2.11
C CYS A 234 0.21 6.20 2.44
N VAL A 235 0.01 5.18 1.61
CA VAL A 235 -0.94 4.10 1.93
C VAL A 235 -0.15 2.84 2.25
N VAL A 236 -0.52 2.16 3.33
CA VAL A 236 -0.01 0.84 3.70
C VAL A 236 -1.14 -0.17 3.66
N VAL A 237 -1.00 -1.21 2.85
CA VAL A 237 -1.88 -2.38 2.84
C VAL A 237 -1.15 -3.52 3.54
N LEU A 238 -1.76 -4.08 4.57
CA LEU A 238 -1.26 -5.20 5.34
C LEU A 238 -2.17 -6.42 5.11
N ALA A 239 -1.54 -7.57 4.88
CA ALA A 239 -2.21 -8.86 4.81
C ALA A 239 -1.60 -9.81 5.83
N THR A 240 -2.40 -10.74 6.34
CA THR A 240 -1.91 -11.83 7.18
C THR A 240 -2.75 -13.10 7.05
N ASP A 241 -2.12 -14.25 7.25
CA ASP A 241 -2.78 -15.54 7.43
C ASP A 241 -3.03 -15.87 8.92
N ALA A 242 -2.78 -14.93 9.83
CA ALA A 242 -3.18 -15.08 11.22
C ALA A 242 -4.72 -15.00 11.36
N PRO A 243 -5.36 -15.89 12.14
CA PRO A 243 -6.78 -15.81 12.41
C PRO A 243 -7.06 -14.62 13.34
N ALA A 244 -7.30 -13.42 12.77
CA ALA A 244 -7.49 -12.20 13.54
C ALA A 244 -8.90 -11.62 13.35
N ASP A 245 -9.48 -11.07 14.43
CA ASP A 245 -10.69 -10.25 14.35
C ASP A 245 -10.37 -8.80 13.93
N ALA A 246 -11.40 -8.00 13.66
CA ALA A 246 -11.24 -6.60 13.24
C ALA A 246 -10.52 -5.73 14.29
N ARG A 247 -10.71 -5.98 15.60
CA ARG A 247 -10.04 -5.21 16.65
C ARG A 247 -8.54 -5.52 16.66
N GLN A 248 -8.17 -6.79 16.53
CA GLN A 248 -6.79 -7.26 16.44
C GLN A 248 -6.11 -6.74 15.18
N LEU A 249 -6.80 -6.80 14.03
CA LEU A 249 -6.33 -6.19 12.78
C LEU A 249 -6.16 -4.67 12.92
N GLY A 250 -7.05 -3.98 13.63
CA GLY A 250 -6.90 -2.55 13.91
C GLY A 250 -5.67 -2.23 14.75
N ARG A 251 -5.26 -3.14 15.66
CA ARG A 251 -3.99 -3.02 16.40
C ARG A 251 -2.80 -3.20 15.47
N LEU A 252 -2.83 -4.18 14.55
CA LEU A 252 -1.80 -4.38 13.53
C LEU A 252 -1.68 -3.18 12.61
N ALA A 253 -2.81 -2.68 12.06
CA ALA A 253 -2.84 -1.50 11.20
C ALA A 253 -2.16 -0.30 11.85
N ARG A 254 -2.41 -0.05 13.15
CA ARG A 254 -1.75 1.03 13.90
C ARG A 254 -0.22 0.89 14.00
N ARG A 255 0.35 -0.31 13.85
CA ARG A 255 1.81 -0.50 13.88
C ARG A 255 2.50 -0.12 12.57
N ALA A 256 1.76 0.05 11.47
CA ALA A 256 2.34 0.60 10.24
C ALA A 256 2.96 1.99 10.49
N ALA A 257 2.37 2.81 11.37
CA ALA A 257 2.93 4.08 11.82
C ALA A 257 4.38 3.96 12.34
N VAL A 258 4.68 2.88 13.07
CA VAL A 258 6.03 2.64 13.61
C VAL A 258 7.02 2.38 12.47
N GLY A 259 6.60 1.62 11.45
CA GLY A 259 7.42 1.39 10.26
C GLY A 259 7.65 2.65 9.43
N LEU A 260 6.60 3.44 9.21
CA LEU A 260 6.71 4.74 8.52
C LEU A 260 7.64 5.71 9.26
N ALA A 261 7.51 5.80 10.59
CA ALA A 261 8.36 6.65 11.42
C ALA A 261 9.83 6.21 11.40
N ARG A 262 10.12 4.90 11.33
CA ARG A 262 11.50 4.38 11.15
C ARG A 262 12.13 4.80 9.82
N GLY A 263 11.31 5.06 8.80
CA GLY A 263 11.74 5.62 7.51
C GLY A 263 11.90 7.15 7.52
N GLY A 264 11.46 7.82 8.59
CA GLY A 264 11.51 9.28 8.72
C GLY A 264 10.17 10.00 8.57
N SER A 265 9.05 9.30 8.33
CA SER A 265 7.75 9.98 8.22
C SER A 265 7.37 10.63 9.55
N VAL A 266 6.96 11.90 9.46
CA VAL A 266 6.36 12.65 10.56
C VAL A 266 4.86 12.91 10.35
N MET A 267 4.25 12.27 9.34
CA MET A 267 2.82 12.41 9.03
C MET A 267 2.40 13.88 8.85
N GLN A 268 3.15 14.59 8.00
CA GLN A 268 3.04 16.04 7.79
C GLN A 268 1.59 16.48 7.48
N HIS A 269 1.26 17.75 7.77
CA HIS A 269 -0.11 18.28 7.69
C HIS A 269 -0.87 17.91 6.40
N GLY A 270 -0.25 18.08 5.23
CA GLY A 270 -0.85 17.75 3.93
C GLY A 270 -0.71 16.28 3.51
N SER A 271 -0.33 15.37 4.42
CA SER A 271 -0.04 13.97 4.14
C SER A 271 -1.23 13.06 4.44
N GLY A 272 -1.87 12.48 3.43
CA GLY A 272 -2.86 11.41 3.62
C GLY A 272 -2.15 10.11 3.99
N GLU A 273 -2.13 9.73 5.27
CA GLU A 273 -1.45 8.53 5.76
C GLU A 273 -2.43 7.54 6.38
N TYR A 274 -2.56 6.39 5.71
CA TYR A 274 -3.54 5.36 6.02
C TYR A 274 -2.88 3.99 6.07
N ALA A 275 -3.40 3.12 6.94
CA ALA A 275 -3.15 1.69 6.89
C ALA A 275 -4.46 0.90 6.83
N VAL A 276 -4.50 -0.14 6.00
CA VAL A 276 -5.57 -1.14 5.98
C VAL A 276 -4.95 -2.49 6.28
N ALA A 277 -5.51 -3.24 7.22
CA ALA A 277 -5.08 -4.59 7.52
C ALA A 277 -6.24 -5.57 7.31
N PHE A 278 -5.99 -6.69 6.63
CA PHE A 278 -6.96 -7.78 6.48
C PHE A 278 -6.34 -9.14 6.77
N ALA A 279 -7.15 -10.10 7.20
CA ALA A 279 -6.75 -11.48 7.45
C ALA A 279 -7.39 -12.45 6.44
N THR A 280 -6.65 -13.47 6.00
CA THR A 280 -7.11 -14.48 5.03
C THR A 280 -7.60 -15.78 5.68
N ALA A 281 -7.25 -16.03 6.94
CA ALA A 281 -7.58 -17.28 7.64
C ALA A 281 -9.07 -17.51 7.90
N ASN A 282 -9.83 -16.43 8.10
CA ASN A 282 -11.28 -16.49 8.36
C ASN A 282 -12.04 -15.80 7.23
N ARG A 283 -13.24 -16.30 6.92
CA ARG A 283 -14.19 -15.65 6.01
C ARG A 283 -15.47 -15.27 6.75
N VAL A 284 -16.11 -14.19 6.31
CA VAL A 284 -17.39 -13.70 6.84
C VAL A 284 -18.43 -13.82 5.74
N PRO A 285 -19.34 -14.82 5.80
CA PRO A 285 -20.34 -15.00 4.77
C PRO A 285 -21.30 -13.81 4.74
N HIS A 286 -21.66 -13.37 3.54
CA HIS A 286 -22.63 -12.30 3.35
C HIS A 286 -24.02 -12.67 3.87
N ALA A 287 -24.43 -13.91 3.61
CA ALA A 287 -25.66 -14.49 4.13
C ALA A 287 -25.31 -15.38 5.34
N PRO A 288 -25.59 -14.95 6.58
CA PRO A 288 -25.33 -15.77 7.75
C PRO A 288 -26.31 -16.95 7.82
N ALA A 289 -25.83 -18.12 8.24
CA ALA A 289 -26.67 -19.32 8.44
C ALA A 289 -27.57 -19.23 9.69
N GLY A 290 -27.29 -18.28 10.59
CA GLY A 290 -28.01 -18.07 11.84
C GLY A 290 -27.51 -16.82 12.57
N PRO A 291 -28.07 -16.50 13.74
CA PRO A 291 -27.74 -15.27 14.49
C PRO A 291 -26.34 -15.28 15.12
N THR A 292 -25.66 -16.43 15.14
CA THR A 292 -24.33 -16.60 15.73
C THR A 292 -23.42 -17.38 14.81
N ARG A 293 -22.11 -17.19 14.97
CA ARG A 293 -21.07 -17.98 14.32
C ARG A 293 -19.90 -18.20 15.27
N THR A 294 -19.26 -19.36 15.16
CA THR A 294 -18.00 -19.64 15.84
C THR A 294 -16.85 -19.31 14.91
N THR A 295 -15.83 -18.62 15.41
CA THR A 295 -14.61 -18.28 14.66
C THR A 295 -13.41 -18.52 15.55
N THR A 296 -12.32 -19.01 14.97
CA THR A 296 -11.03 -19.06 15.67
C THR A 296 -10.38 -17.69 15.53
N VAL A 297 -9.85 -17.16 16.62
CA VAL A 297 -9.07 -15.92 16.63
C VAL A 297 -7.81 -16.11 17.47
N LEU A 298 -6.79 -15.28 17.23
CA LEU A 298 -5.60 -15.23 18.06
C LEU A 298 -6.01 -15.01 19.52
N ALA A 299 -5.42 -15.79 20.42
CA ALA A 299 -5.50 -15.50 21.84
C ALA A 299 -4.87 -14.12 22.12
N GLU A 300 -5.37 -13.43 23.13
CA GLU A 300 -4.74 -12.20 23.65
C GLU A 300 -3.47 -12.53 24.43
N ASP A 301 -2.46 -12.99 23.70
CA ASP A 301 -1.13 -13.33 24.18
C ASP A 301 -0.14 -12.22 23.80
N GLY A 302 0.51 -11.64 24.81
CA GLY A 302 1.46 -10.54 24.64
C GLY A 302 2.62 -10.90 23.71
N PRO A 303 3.37 -11.99 23.98
CA PRO A 303 4.47 -12.44 23.12
C PRO A 303 4.09 -12.63 21.64
N VAL A 304 2.94 -13.25 21.36
CA VAL A 304 2.44 -13.40 19.98
C VAL A 304 2.19 -12.04 19.34
N PHE A 305 1.47 -11.13 20.01
CA PHE A 305 1.16 -9.82 19.46
C PHE A 305 2.40 -8.94 19.29
N ASP A 306 3.36 -8.99 20.21
CA ASP A 306 4.60 -8.23 20.10
C ASP A 306 5.45 -8.69 18.89
N ALA A 307 5.47 -10.00 18.62
CA ALA A 307 6.09 -10.54 17.42
C ALA A 307 5.39 -10.06 16.13
N LEU A 308 4.06 -10.10 16.09
CA LEU A 308 3.28 -9.60 14.94
C LEU A 308 3.39 -8.07 14.76
N PHE A 309 3.45 -7.31 15.85
CA PHE A 309 3.66 -5.86 15.80
C PHE A 309 5.05 -5.50 15.27
N THR A 310 6.07 -6.26 15.68
CA THR A 310 7.42 -6.15 15.15
C THR A 310 7.44 -6.46 13.67
N ALA A 311 6.77 -7.54 13.25
CA ALA A 311 6.64 -7.93 11.85
C ALA A 311 6.00 -6.84 10.99
N VAL A 312 4.91 -6.21 11.45
CA VAL A 312 4.28 -5.07 10.75
C VAL A 312 5.24 -3.90 10.61
N ALA A 313 5.92 -3.51 11.70
CA ALA A 313 6.83 -2.38 11.69
C ALA A 313 8.03 -2.61 10.75
N GLU A 314 8.61 -3.80 10.78
CA GLU A 314 9.73 -4.18 9.90
C GLU A 314 9.31 -4.29 8.44
N ALA A 315 8.20 -4.98 8.14
CA ALA A 315 7.71 -5.11 6.78
C ALA A 315 7.34 -3.74 6.18
N THR A 316 6.68 -2.87 6.96
CA THR A 316 6.33 -1.53 6.48
C THR A 316 7.58 -0.67 6.22
N ALA A 317 8.54 -0.65 7.14
CA ALA A 317 9.78 0.10 6.96
C ALA A 317 10.59 -0.40 5.74
N GLU A 318 10.70 -1.72 5.58
CA GLU A 318 11.39 -2.30 4.44
C GLU A 318 10.67 -2.01 3.13
N ALA A 319 9.34 -2.12 3.08
CA ALA A 319 8.56 -1.81 1.89
C ALA A 319 8.74 -0.36 1.42
N VAL A 320 8.88 0.61 2.35
CA VAL A 320 9.18 2.01 1.99
C VAL A 320 10.56 2.11 1.33
N VAL A 321 11.58 1.48 1.90
CA VAL A 321 12.95 1.49 1.33
C VAL A 321 12.98 0.75 -0.01
N ASP A 322 12.25 -0.35 -0.13
CA ASP A 322 12.08 -1.11 -1.36
C ASP A 322 11.52 -0.25 -2.50
N SER A 323 10.53 0.60 -2.17
CA SER A 323 9.96 1.55 -3.11
C SER A 323 10.97 2.57 -3.65
N LEU A 324 11.84 3.08 -2.78
CA LEU A 324 12.89 4.04 -3.14
C LEU A 324 14.02 3.38 -3.93
N PHE A 325 14.43 2.17 -3.55
CA PHE A 325 15.50 1.43 -4.22
C PHE A 325 15.08 0.97 -5.63
N ALA A 326 13.79 0.69 -5.82
CA ALA A 326 13.20 0.37 -7.12
C ALA A 326 12.88 1.61 -7.95
N GLY A 327 13.08 2.82 -7.41
CA GLY A 327 12.87 4.07 -8.12
C GLY A 327 13.77 4.18 -9.34
N VAL A 328 13.23 4.68 -10.45
CA VAL A 328 14.01 5.07 -11.63
C VAL A 328 13.77 6.54 -11.97
N PRO A 329 14.78 7.26 -12.51
CA PRO A 329 14.59 8.65 -12.91
C PRO A 329 13.38 8.78 -13.85
N THR A 330 12.48 9.70 -13.54
CA THR A 330 11.20 9.83 -14.24
C THR A 330 10.95 11.28 -14.62
N ALA A 331 10.92 11.54 -15.93
CA ALA A 331 10.40 12.78 -16.49
C ALA A 331 8.87 12.71 -16.55
N GLY A 332 8.20 13.81 -16.23
CA GLY A 332 6.75 13.91 -16.21
C GLY A 332 6.24 15.28 -16.66
N ALA A 333 4.98 15.55 -16.36
CA ALA A 333 4.25 16.72 -16.81
C ALA A 333 5.02 18.02 -16.56
N ARG A 334 4.85 18.99 -17.46
CA ARG A 334 5.45 20.34 -17.37
C ARG A 334 6.99 20.34 -17.34
N GLY A 335 7.61 19.31 -17.92
CA GLY A 335 9.07 19.17 -17.98
C GLY A 335 9.70 18.89 -16.61
N HIS A 336 8.91 18.42 -15.65
CA HIS A 336 9.41 18.02 -14.35
C HIS A 336 10.22 16.73 -14.44
N LEU A 337 11.26 16.63 -13.62
CA LEU A 337 12.10 15.45 -13.50
C LEU A 337 12.28 15.12 -12.03
N ILE A 338 12.25 13.83 -11.71
CA ILE A 338 12.61 13.30 -10.40
C ILE A 338 13.64 12.20 -10.56
N GLU A 339 14.74 12.34 -9.83
CA GLU A 339 15.82 11.37 -9.81
C GLU A 339 15.47 10.17 -8.94
N ALA A 340 16.09 9.02 -9.24
CA ALA A 340 16.11 7.89 -8.32
C ALA A 340 17.01 8.20 -7.12
N LEU A 341 16.78 7.50 -6.00
CA LEU A 341 17.72 7.51 -4.88
C LEU A 341 19.05 6.88 -5.36
N PRO A 342 20.20 7.57 -5.26
CA PRO A 342 21.48 7.01 -5.70
C PRO A 342 21.93 5.91 -4.73
N VAL A 343 21.49 4.67 -4.98
CA VAL A 343 21.72 3.51 -4.11
C VAL A 343 23.23 3.27 -3.89
N ASP A 344 24.05 3.49 -4.90
CA ASP A 344 25.51 3.41 -4.84
C ASP A 344 26.14 4.37 -3.82
N ARG A 345 25.52 5.54 -3.60
CA ARG A 345 25.92 6.52 -2.58
C ARG A 345 25.32 6.23 -1.20
N VAL A 346 24.18 5.54 -1.15
CA VAL A 346 23.50 5.17 0.10
C VAL A 346 24.16 3.96 0.75
N LEU A 347 24.48 2.91 -0.01
CA LEU A 347 25.01 1.65 0.53
C LEU A 347 26.24 1.81 1.43
N PRO A 348 27.24 2.66 1.10
CA PRO A 348 28.39 2.89 1.98
C PRO A 348 28.00 3.45 3.35
N LEU A 349 26.92 4.23 3.44
CA LEU A 349 26.45 4.83 4.69
C LEU A 349 25.83 3.80 5.64
N LEU A 350 25.35 2.67 5.11
CA LEU A 350 24.63 1.64 5.87
C LEU A 350 25.54 0.52 6.38
N ARG A 351 26.85 0.54 6.06
CA ARG A 351 27.81 -0.52 6.39
C ARG A 351 28.53 -0.32 7.74
N HIS A 352 27.99 0.53 8.61
CA HIS A 352 28.59 0.91 9.89
C HIS A 352 27.73 0.45 11.07
#